data_AF-A0A1J8R0B2-F1
#
_entry.id   AF-A0A1J8R0B2-F1
#
_cell.length_a   1.000
_cell.length_b   1.000
_cell.length_c   1.000
_cell.angle_alpha   90.00
_cell.angle_beta   90.00
_cell.angle_gamma   90.00
#
_symmetry.space_group_name_H-M   'P 1'
#
loop_
_entity.id
_entity.type
_entity.pdbx_description
1 polymer ?
#
loop_
_entity_poly.entity_id
_entity_poly.type
_entity_poly.pdbx_seq_one_letter_code
_entity_poly.pdbx_strand_id
1 'polypeptide(L)'
;MPNSHGIFDQILLALWQEEMELWKGQANDCLEKLHQALGDRSVIFWEKIHSNKSVHHHGTRSKKELQKITFSINKQAWAYRRSRGAMIHLGADHHTLEVYQTLKAEDLILSKEVMEENRYGQSSDRLAWFWRIAKDSQKNNLSSQLVES
;
A
#
# COMPACT_ATOMS: atom_id res chain seq x y z
N MET A 1 3.46 2.48 -46.97
CA MET A 1 2.18 2.53 -46.22
C MET A 1 2.31 1.55 -45.06
N PRO A 2 2.29 1.98 -43.79
CA PRO A 2 2.31 1.03 -42.69
C PRO A 2 1.06 0.15 -42.80
N ASN A 3 1.26 -1.17 -42.82
CA ASN A 3 0.21 -2.15 -43.03
C ASN A 3 -0.83 -2.03 -41.91
N SER A 4 -2.12 -2.13 -42.24
CA SER A 4 -3.24 -2.00 -41.28
C SER A 4 -3.08 -2.88 -40.05
N HIS A 5 -2.48 -4.07 -40.20
CA HIS A 5 -2.17 -4.98 -39.09
C HIS A 5 -1.20 -4.37 -38.05
N GLY A 6 -0.17 -3.65 -38.49
CA GLY A 6 0.82 -3.04 -37.60
C GLY A 6 0.28 -1.84 -36.80
N ILE A 7 -0.80 -1.21 -37.28
CA ILE A 7 -1.51 -0.15 -36.54
C ILE A 7 -2.33 -0.76 -35.39
N PHE A 8 -3.02 -1.88 -35.64
CA PHE A 8 -3.75 -2.59 -34.59
C PHE A 8 -2.81 -3.14 -33.51
N ASP A 9 -1.66 -3.70 -33.92
CA ASP A 9 -0.65 -4.20 -32.98
C ASP A 9 -0.08 -3.06 -32.10
N GLN A 10 0.14 -1.86 -32.67
CA GLN A 10 0.57 -0.69 -31.91
C GLN A 10 -0.50 -0.18 -30.93
N ILE A 11 -1.77 -0.12 -31.35
CA ILE A 11 -2.87 0.33 -30.48
C ILE A 11 -3.05 -0.67 -29.33
N LEU A 12 -3.01 -1.96 -29.62
CA LEU A 12 -3.11 -3.00 -28.60
C LEU A 12 -1.98 -2.87 -27.58
N LEU A 13 -0.74 -2.64 -28.04
CA LEU A 13 0.41 -2.46 -27.16
C LEU A 13 0.26 -1.21 -26.27
N ALA A 14 -0.22 -0.10 -26.83
CA ALA A 14 -0.45 1.14 -26.09
C ALA A 14 -1.53 0.97 -25.00
N LEU A 15 -2.67 0.36 -25.34
CA LEU A 15 -3.73 0.06 -24.39
C LEU A 15 -3.24 -0.87 -23.27
N TRP A 16 -2.39 -1.84 -23.62
CA TRP A 16 -1.86 -2.79 -22.65
C TRP A 16 -0.91 -2.12 -21.65
N GLN A 17 -0.08 -1.19 -22.12
CA GLN A 17 0.79 -0.36 -21.28
C GLN A 17 -0.03 0.54 -20.35
N GLU A 18 -1.05 1.21 -20.89
CA GLU A 18 -1.91 2.09 -20.10
C GLU A 18 -2.67 1.32 -19.01
N GLU A 19 -3.24 0.16 -19.35
CA GLU A 19 -3.89 -0.71 -18.37
C GLU A 19 -2.92 -1.16 -17.27
N MET A 20 -1.67 -1.51 -17.62
CA MET A 20 -0.65 -1.87 -16.64
C MET A 20 -0.36 -0.71 -15.67
N GLU A 21 -0.20 0.51 -16.17
CA GLU A 21 0.03 1.70 -15.35
C GLU A 21 -1.18 2.03 -14.46
N LEU A 22 -2.42 1.81 -14.96
CA LEU A 22 -3.62 1.94 -14.14
C LEU A 22 -3.62 0.96 -12.97
N TRP A 23 -3.28 -0.31 -13.20
CA TRP A 23 -3.19 -1.28 -12.11
C TRP A 23 -2.08 -0.92 -11.11
N LYS A 24 -0.94 -0.39 -11.57
CA LYS A 24 0.14 0.11 -10.70
C LYS A 24 -0.35 1.27 -9.84
N GLY A 25 -1.02 2.25 -10.44
CA GLY A 25 -1.64 3.36 -9.72
C GLY A 25 -2.62 2.89 -8.65
N GLN A 26 -3.54 1.97 -9.01
CA GLN A 26 -4.49 1.40 -8.06
C GLN A 26 -3.81 0.65 -6.91
N ALA A 27 -2.75 -0.11 -7.21
CA ALA A 27 -1.97 -0.80 -6.19
C ALA A 27 -1.34 0.20 -5.21
N ASN A 28 -0.73 1.27 -5.71
CA ASN A 28 -0.12 2.33 -4.90
C ASN A 28 -1.15 3.05 -4.02
N ASP A 29 -2.31 3.44 -4.59
CA ASP A 29 -3.40 4.06 -3.83
C ASP A 29 -3.91 3.16 -2.71
N CYS A 30 -4.01 1.85 -2.97
CA CYS A 30 -4.42 0.88 -1.95
C CYS A 30 -3.39 0.78 -0.83
N LEU A 31 -2.09 0.79 -1.16
CA LEU A 31 -1.01 0.77 -0.18
C LEU A 31 -0.98 2.04 0.66
N GLU A 32 -1.18 3.21 0.07
CA GLU A 32 -1.26 4.48 0.80
C GLU A 32 -2.43 4.48 1.79
N LYS A 33 -3.62 4.07 1.36
CA LYS A 33 -4.79 3.95 2.24
C LYS A 33 -4.57 2.92 3.34
N LEU A 34 -3.78 1.87 3.07
CA LEU A 34 -3.40 0.88 4.05
C LEU A 34 -2.45 1.49 5.10
N HIS A 35 -1.49 2.32 4.70
CA HIS A 35 -0.66 3.09 5.64
C HIS A 35 -1.50 4.00 6.54
N GLN A 36 -2.41 4.78 5.96
CA GLN A 36 -3.29 5.68 6.72
C GLN A 36 -4.14 4.90 7.74
N ALA A 37 -4.79 3.81 7.31
CA ALA A 37 -5.64 3.01 8.20
C ALA A 37 -4.86 2.30 9.31
N LEU A 38 -3.61 1.87 9.03
CA LEU A 38 -2.71 1.36 10.07
C LEU A 38 -2.32 2.46 11.04
N GLY A 39 -1.96 3.65 10.53
CA GLY A 39 -1.68 4.87 11.30
C GLY A 39 -2.82 5.23 12.27
N ASP A 40 -4.04 5.30 11.78
CA ASP A 40 -5.25 5.56 12.59
C ASP A 40 -5.44 4.52 13.69
N ARG A 41 -5.19 3.24 13.38
CA ARG A 41 -5.27 2.16 14.36
C ARG A 41 -4.24 2.33 15.49
N SER A 42 -3.03 2.79 15.16
CA SER A 42 -1.98 3.12 16.12
C SER A 42 -2.40 4.21 17.09
N VAL A 43 -2.92 5.32 16.55
CA VAL A 43 -3.29 6.49 17.36
C VAL A 43 -4.38 6.11 18.36
N ILE A 44 -5.43 5.43 17.93
CA ILE A 44 -6.52 4.97 18.83
C ILE A 44 -5.99 4.01 19.91
N PHE A 45 -5.03 3.15 19.56
CA PHE A 45 -4.40 2.25 20.53
C PHE A 45 -3.63 3.03 21.60
N TRP A 46 -2.84 4.03 21.19
CA TRP A 46 -2.09 4.88 22.11
C TRP A 46 -2.99 5.78 22.96
N GLU A 47 -4.03 6.38 22.39
CA GLU A 47 -5.06 7.14 23.13
C GLU A 47 -5.68 6.28 24.23
N LYS A 48 -5.96 5.01 23.93
CA LYS A 48 -6.54 4.07 24.90
C LYS A 48 -5.57 3.68 26.01
N ILE A 49 -4.27 3.56 25.73
CA ILE A 49 -3.24 3.28 26.75
C ILE A 49 -3.03 4.49 27.66
N HIS A 50 -3.01 5.71 27.09
CA HIS A 50 -2.74 6.94 27.84
C HIS A 50 -3.98 7.51 28.54
N SER A 51 -5.19 7.16 28.09
CA SER A 51 -6.45 7.57 28.73
C SER A 51 -6.76 6.69 29.94
N ASN A 52 -6.40 7.18 31.14
CA ASN A 52 -6.68 6.53 32.42
C ASN A 52 -8.05 6.89 33.03
N LYS A 53 -9.06 7.30 32.22
CA LYS A 53 -10.33 7.83 32.77
C LYS A 53 -11.58 7.28 32.07
N SER A 54 -12.48 6.73 32.89
CA SER A 54 -13.87 6.29 32.63
C SER A 54 -14.05 5.01 31.81
N VAL A 55 -14.03 3.88 32.53
CA VAL A 55 -14.16 2.51 32.02
C VAL A 55 -15.59 2.15 31.53
N HIS A 56 -16.62 2.95 31.84
CA HIS A 56 -18.01 2.48 31.67
C HIS A 56 -18.71 2.77 30.34
N HIS A 57 -18.28 3.77 29.55
CA HIS A 57 -18.94 4.12 28.26
C HIS A 57 -18.05 4.03 27.01
N HIS A 58 -16.74 3.81 27.15
CA HIS A 58 -15.78 3.82 26.04
C HIS A 58 -15.59 2.46 25.34
N GLY A 59 -15.90 1.34 26.02
CA GLY A 59 -15.62 0.00 25.49
C GLY A 59 -16.32 -0.35 24.18
N THR A 60 -17.60 -0.01 24.04
CA THR A 60 -18.41 -0.39 22.87
C THR A 60 -18.14 0.51 21.67
N ARG A 61 -17.93 1.82 21.87
CA ARG A 61 -17.63 2.77 20.79
C ARG A 61 -16.24 2.53 20.22
N SER A 62 -15.21 2.39 21.07
CA SER A 62 -13.85 2.10 20.60
C SER A 62 -13.73 0.75 19.91
N LYS A 63 -14.47 -0.29 20.35
CA LYS A 63 -14.54 -1.57 19.62
C LYS A 63 -15.15 -1.40 18.23
N LYS A 64 -16.23 -0.63 18.08
CA LYS A 64 -16.84 -0.33 16.77
C LYS A 64 -15.88 0.43 15.86
N GLU A 65 -15.15 1.42 16.37
CA GLU A 65 -14.15 2.16 15.58
C GLU A 65 -12.99 1.24 15.14
N LEU A 66 -12.47 0.39 16.03
CA LEU A 66 -11.44 -0.59 15.67
C LEU A 66 -11.92 -1.60 14.60
N GLN A 67 -13.20 -2.01 14.68
CA GLN A 67 -13.81 -2.86 13.65
C GLN A 67 -13.90 -2.17 12.29
N LYS A 68 -14.31 -0.89 12.26
CA LYS A 68 -14.34 -0.09 11.02
C LYS A 68 -12.95 0.02 10.39
N ILE A 69 -11.93 0.31 11.19
CA ILE A 69 -10.55 0.40 10.70
C ILE A 69 -10.07 -0.95 10.17
N THR A 70 -10.35 -2.04 10.90
CA THR A 70 -10.01 -3.40 10.45
C THR A 70 -10.71 -3.75 9.13
N PHE A 71 -11.98 -3.37 8.98
CA PHE A 71 -12.71 -3.55 7.73
C PHE A 71 -12.10 -2.73 6.58
N SER A 72 -11.71 -1.48 6.83
CA SER A 72 -11.01 -0.64 5.85
C SER A 72 -9.69 -1.28 5.40
N ILE A 73 -8.86 -1.74 6.35
CA ILE A 73 -7.61 -2.45 6.07
C ILE A 73 -7.86 -3.67 5.17
N ASN A 74 -8.84 -4.51 5.53
CA ASN A 74 -9.17 -5.69 4.74
C ASN A 74 -9.67 -5.35 3.33
N LYS A 75 -10.46 -4.28 3.20
CA LYS A 75 -10.95 -3.79 1.91
C LYS A 75 -9.78 -3.35 1.01
N GLN A 76 -8.85 -2.56 1.54
CA GLN A 76 -7.67 -2.13 0.75
C GLN A 76 -6.75 -3.31 0.42
N ALA A 77 -6.53 -4.23 1.37
CA ALA A 77 -5.75 -5.44 1.13
C ALA A 77 -6.36 -6.33 0.03
N TRP A 78 -7.68 -6.44 -0.03
CA TRP A 78 -8.38 -7.17 -1.09
C TRP A 78 -8.24 -6.46 -2.44
N ALA A 79 -8.44 -5.14 -2.48
CA ALA A 79 -8.29 -4.35 -3.70
C ALA A 79 -6.86 -4.45 -4.26
N TYR A 80 -5.85 -4.34 -3.40
CA TYR A 80 -4.44 -4.54 -3.76
C TYR A 80 -4.19 -5.93 -4.38
N ARG A 81 -4.69 -7.00 -3.73
CA ARG A 81 -4.54 -8.37 -4.25
C ARG A 81 -5.20 -8.54 -5.61
N ARG A 82 -6.33 -7.88 -5.84
CA ARG A 82 -7.01 -7.85 -7.13
C ARG A 82 -6.15 -7.17 -8.20
N SER A 83 -5.60 -5.99 -7.90
CA SER A 83 -4.72 -5.27 -8.83
C SER A 83 -3.46 -6.06 -9.16
N ARG A 84 -2.82 -6.69 -8.15
CA ARG A 84 -1.68 -7.58 -8.38
C ARG A 84 -2.04 -8.80 -9.23
N GLY A 85 -3.21 -9.39 -9.01
CA GLY A 85 -3.71 -10.49 -9.83
C GLY A 85 -3.90 -10.10 -11.29
N ALA A 86 -4.40 -8.89 -11.55
CA ALA A 86 -4.53 -8.34 -12.90
C ALA A 86 -3.15 -8.11 -13.55
N MET A 87 -2.19 -7.53 -12.83
CA MET A 87 -0.81 -7.36 -13.31
C MET A 87 -0.18 -8.69 -13.75
N ILE A 88 -0.35 -9.75 -12.95
CA ILE A 88 0.15 -11.09 -13.30
C ILE A 88 -0.52 -11.60 -14.57
N HIS A 89 -1.84 -11.41 -14.70
CA HIS A 89 -2.59 -11.85 -15.88
C HIS A 89 -2.19 -11.10 -17.15
N LEU A 90 -1.81 -9.82 -17.01
CA LEU A 90 -1.30 -8.97 -18.09
C LEU A 90 0.18 -9.23 -18.40
N GLY A 91 0.83 -10.18 -17.72
CA GLY A 91 2.24 -10.52 -17.99
C GLY A 91 3.23 -9.49 -17.48
N ALA A 92 2.95 -8.86 -16.32
CA ALA A 92 3.88 -7.94 -15.68
C ALA A 92 5.28 -8.55 -15.52
N ASP A 93 6.29 -7.72 -15.73
CA ASP A 93 7.68 -8.14 -15.64
C ASP A 93 8.05 -8.54 -14.19
N HIS A 94 9.11 -9.35 -14.07
CA HIS A 94 9.62 -9.81 -12.78
C HIS A 94 9.95 -8.67 -11.82
N HIS A 95 10.58 -7.60 -12.30
CA HIS A 95 10.88 -6.40 -11.52
C HIS A 95 9.61 -5.73 -10.99
N THR A 96 8.57 -5.61 -11.83
CA THR A 96 7.27 -5.11 -11.38
C THR A 96 6.67 -5.99 -10.28
N LEU A 97 6.79 -7.32 -10.39
CA LEU A 97 6.28 -8.27 -9.38
C LEU A 97 7.15 -8.35 -8.11
N GLU A 98 8.43 -7.99 -8.18
CA GLU A 98 9.32 -7.81 -7.03
C GLU A 98 8.97 -6.56 -6.23
N VAL A 99 8.59 -5.47 -6.92
CA VAL A 99 8.08 -4.25 -6.27
C VAL A 99 6.72 -4.55 -5.63
N TYR A 100 5.77 -5.10 -6.39
CA TYR A 100 4.44 -5.42 -5.89
C TYR A 100 4.37 -6.86 -5.32
N GLN A 101 4.90 -7.05 -4.11
CA GLN A 101 4.95 -8.37 -3.48
C GLN A 101 3.58 -8.87 -2.99
N THR A 102 3.50 -10.16 -2.70
CA THR A 102 2.27 -10.77 -2.17
C THR A 102 1.99 -10.27 -0.76
N LEU A 103 0.84 -9.62 -0.57
CA LEU A 103 0.38 -9.16 0.74
C LEU A 103 -0.19 -10.34 1.56
N LYS A 104 0.57 -10.79 2.56
CA LYS A 104 0.14 -11.86 3.48
C LYS A 104 -0.72 -11.31 4.61
N ALA A 105 -1.45 -12.20 5.28
CA ALA A 105 -2.19 -11.82 6.49
C ALA A 105 -1.24 -11.36 7.60
N GLU A 106 -0.05 -11.96 7.68
CA GLU A 106 1.01 -11.62 8.63
C GLU A 106 1.50 -10.17 8.47
N ASP A 107 1.59 -9.68 7.24
CA ASP A 107 1.98 -8.29 6.94
C ASP A 107 0.94 -7.27 7.41
N LEU A 108 -0.31 -7.71 7.62
CA LEU A 108 -1.43 -6.90 8.10
C LEU A 108 -1.58 -6.95 9.62
N ILE A 109 -0.85 -7.85 10.29
CA ILE A 109 -0.82 -7.90 11.75
C ILE A 109 0.04 -6.73 12.22
N LEU A 110 -0.59 -5.78 12.91
CA LEU A 110 0.10 -4.76 13.68
C LEU A 110 0.96 -5.43 14.75
N SER A 111 2.20 -5.77 14.42
CA SER A 111 3.19 -6.04 15.44
C SER A 111 3.44 -4.73 16.20
N LYS A 112 3.37 -4.79 17.52
CA LYS A 112 3.61 -3.69 18.47
C LYS A 112 4.89 -2.90 18.15
N GLU A 113 5.86 -3.54 17.51
CA GLU A 113 7.16 -2.96 17.12
C GLU A 113 7.12 -2.09 15.87
N VAL A 114 6.14 -2.26 14.96
CA VAL A 114 6.00 -1.44 13.74
C VAL A 114 5.45 -0.04 14.08
N MET A 115 4.82 0.12 15.25
CA MET A 115 4.25 1.39 15.69
C MET A 115 5.23 2.33 16.41
N GLU A 116 6.44 1.88 16.73
CA GLU A 116 7.53 2.79 17.12
C GLU A 116 8.11 3.37 15.83
N GLU A 117 7.46 4.39 15.28
CA GLU A 117 7.87 5.12 14.06
C GLU A 117 9.25 5.80 14.20
N ASN A 118 9.91 5.73 15.36
CA ASN A 118 11.14 6.48 15.57
C ASN A 118 12.14 5.85 16.57
N ARG A 119 12.49 4.57 16.42
CA ARG A 119 13.75 4.06 17.01
C ARG A 119 14.87 4.14 15.99
N TYR A 120 15.66 5.21 16.09
CA TYR A 120 16.98 5.31 15.46
C TYR A 120 17.84 4.10 15.86
N GLY A 121 18.20 3.27 14.87
CA GLY A 121 19.32 2.33 15.00
C GLY A 121 19.08 0.85 14.70
N GLN A 122 17.85 0.35 14.44
CA GLN A 122 17.69 -1.11 14.29
C GLN A 122 16.51 -1.66 13.45
N SER A 123 15.62 -0.84 12.86
CA SER A 123 14.27 -1.30 12.48
C SER A 123 13.97 -1.58 10.99
N SER A 124 14.93 -1.67 10.07
CA SER A 124 14.57 -1.96 8.67
C SER A 124 14.10 -3.40 8.45
N ASP A 125 14.54 -4.36 9.29
CA ASP A 125 14.40 -5.79 9.02
C ASP A 125 13.04 -6.39 9.45
N ARG A 126 12.26 -5.67 10.28
CA ARG A 126 10.92 -6.11 10.74
C ARG A 126 9.75 -5.34 10.13
N LEU A 127 10.00 -4.31 9.30
CA LEU A 127 8.94 -3.59 8.62
C LEU A 127 8.45 -4.39 7.40
N ALA A 128 7.14 -4.53 7.25
CA ALA A 128 6.55 -5.13 6.07
C ALA A 128 7.01 -4.38 4.80
N TRP A 129 7.24 -5.13 3.72
CA TRP A 129 7.86 -4.62 2.49
C TRP A 129 7.15 -3.39 1.91
N PHE A 130 5.82 -3.29 2.08
CA PHE A 130 5.03 -2.18 1.54
C PHE A 130 5.35 -0.81 2.18
N TRP A 131 5.93 -0.79 3.39
CA TRP A 131 6.44 0.44 4.01
C TRP A 131 7.67 1.01 3.31
N ARG A 132 8.40 0.18 2.55
CA ARG A 132 9.60 0.60 1.81
C ARG A 132 9.24 1.31 0.50
N ILE A 133 8.11 0.96 -0.11
CA ILE A 133 7.66 1.52 -1.40
C ILE A 133 7.35 3.01 -1.34
N ALA A 134 6.74 3.46 -0.25
CA ALA A 134 6.45 4.88 -0.06
C ALA A 134 7.73 5.75 -0.04
N LYS A 135 8.84 5.22 0.50
CA LYS A 135 10.11 5.95 0.55
C LYS A 135 10.76 6.08 -0.82
N ASP A 136 10.68 5.05 -1.65
CA ASP A 136 11.27 5.07 -2.99
C ASP A 136 10.45 5.94 -3.95
N SER A 137 9.11 5.98 -3.80
CA SER A 137 8.27 6.88 -4.60
C SER A 137 8.54 8.36 -4.31
N GLN A 138 8.88 8.72 -3.06
CA GLN A 138 9.28 10.09 -2.71
C GLN A 138 10.70 10.43 -3.22
N LYS A 139 11.61 9.45 -3.19
CA LYS A 139 12.98 9.60 -3.68
C LYS A 139 13.05 9.82 -5.19
N ASN A 140 12.21 9.11 -5.95
CA ASN A 140 12.14 9.26 -7.40
C ASN A 140 11.61 10.63 -7.82
N ASN A 141 10.63 11.20 -7.10
CA ASN A 141 10.15 12.57 -7.35
C ASN A 141 11.23 13.64 -7.09
N LEU A 142 12.03 13.48 -6.04
CA LEU A 142 13.16 14.38 -5.72
C LEU A 142 14.30 14.26 -6.74
N SER A 143 14.52 13.07 -7.29
CA SER A 143 15.56 12.81 -8.29
C SER A 143 15.22 13.44 -9.63
N SER A 144 13.94 13.43 -10.01
CA SER A 144 13.45 14.08 -11.24
C SER A 144 13.58 15.61 -11.19
N GLN A 145 13.49 16.23 -10.00
CA GLN A 145 13.67 17.68 -9.83
C GLN A 145 15.14 18.14 -9.85
N LEU A 146 16.11 17.24 -9.62
CA LEU A 146 17.53 17.58 -9.63
C LEU A 146 18.22 17.39 -10.99
N VAL A 147 17.52 16.80 -11.98
CA VAL A 147 18.05 16.61 -13.34
C VAL A 147 17.70 17.78 -14.27
N GLU A 148 16.83 18.71 -13.84
CA GLU A 148 16.41 19.90 -14.61
C GLU A 148 17.00 21.24 -14.11
N SER A 149 18.09 21.23 -13.33
CA SER A 149 18.84 22.43 -12.93
C SER A 149 20.28 22.40 -13.43
#